data_AF-A0A165C338-F1
#
_entry.id   AF-A0A165C338-F1
#
_cell.length_a   1.000
_cell.length_b   1.000
_cell.length_c   1.000
_cell.angle_alpha   90.00
_cell.angle_beta   90.00
_cell.angle_gamma   90.00
#
_symmetry.space_group_name_H-M   'P 1'
#
loop_
_entity.id
_entity.type
_entity.pdbx_description
1 polymer ?
#
loop_
_entity_poly.entity_id
_entity_poly.type
_entity_poly.pdbx_seq_one_letter_code
_entity_poly.pdbx_strand_id
1 'polypeptide(L)'
;MSNLKSSSGLVQQLNNYYQKHGVNTNCISYSHRLIPGIGYTATVTLSNFNPSGTYTGTGGSIQAAKEAAARVALQALGQVPA
;
A
#
# COMPACT_ATOMS: atom_id res chain seq x y z
N MET A 1 9.78 19.73 -13.29
CA MET A 1 9.58 18.56 -14.17
C MET A 1 9.05 17.41 -13.33
N SER A 2 7.77 17.13 -13.47
CA SER A 2 7.03 16.11 -12.72
C SER A 2 7.53 14.72 -13.11
N ASN A 3 8.24 14.08 -12.19
CA ASN A 3 8.79 12.75 -12.40
C ASN A 3 7.65 11.73 -12.28
N LEU A 4 7.18 11.23 -13.43
CA LEU A 4 6.32 10.05 -13.52
C LEU A 4 7.08 8.85 -12.93
N LYS A 5 7.00 8.66 -11.60
CA LYS A 5 7.40 7.41 -10.97
C LYS A 5 6.29 6.38 -11.19
N SER A 6 6.35 5.77 -12.37
CA SER A 6 5.80 4.46 -12.71
C SER A 6 5.81 3.55 -11.49
N SER A 7 4.63 3.14 -11.01
CA SER A 7 4.42 1.94 -10.20
C SER A 7 5.56 1.60 -9.21
N SER A 8 6.07 2.58 -8.46
CA SER A 8 7.06 2.36 -7.41
C SER A 8 6.93 3.43 -6.33
N GLY A 9 5.74 4.02 -6.22
CA GLY A 9 5.50 5.24 -5.47
C GLY A 9 4.40 5.10 -4.43
N LEU A 10 3.46 4.16 -4.59
CA LEU A 10 2.27 4.10 -3.73
C LEU A 10 2.60 3.68 -2.30
N VAL A 11 3.49 2.70 -2.14
CA VAL A 11 4.02 2.30 -0.82
C VAL A 11 4.73 3.49 -0.16
N GLN A 12 5.54 4.23 -0.93
CA GLN A 12 6.27 5.39 -0.41
C GLN A 12 5.32 6.56 -0.11
N GLN A 13 4.28 6.76 -0.90
CA GLN A 13 3.24 7.76 -0.69
C GLN A 13 2.41 7.45 0.55
N LEU A 14 2.07 6.18 0.80
CA LEU A 14 1.40 5.75 2.02
C LEU A 14 2.27 6.03 3.26
N ASN A 15 3.57 5.73 3.18
CA ASN A 15 4.51 6.07 4.26
C ASN A 15 4.60 7.58 4.50
N ASN A 16 4.75 8.38 3.44
CA ASN A 16 4.80 9.84 3.52
C ASN A 16 3.52 10.43 4.11
N TYR A 17 2.36 9.86 3.74
CA TYR A 17 1.07 10.27 4.27
C TYR A 17 1.00 10.05 5.79
N TYR A 18 1.42 8.87 6.27
CA TYR A 18 1.48 8.60 7.71
C TYR A 18 2.41 9.55 8.45
N GLN A 19 3.61 9.78 7.92
CA GLN A 19 4.56 10.73 8.49
C GLN A 19 3.98 12.16 8.57
N LYS A 20 3.29 12.60 7.52
CA LYS A 20 2.65 13.94 7.48
C LYS A 20 1.53 14.08 8.52
N HIS A 21 0.84 12.99 8.83
CA HIS A 21 -0.21 12.96 9.85
C HIS A 21 0.30 12.68 11.27
N GLY A 22 1.62 12.66 11.47
CA GLY A 22 2.24 12.41 12.78
C GLY A 22 2.11 10.97 13.25
N VAL A 23 1.73 10.04 12.37
CA VAL A 23 1.60 8.61 12.69
C VAL A 23 2.89 7.89 12.31
N ASN A 24 3.39 7.07 13.24
CA ASN A 24 4.60 6.31 13.02
C ASN A 24 4.39 5.29 11.88
N THR A 25 5.33 5.22 10.93
CA THR A 25 5.26 4.24 9.82
C THR A 25 5.32 2.80 10.29
N ASN A 26 5.73 2.52 11.54
CA ASN A 26 5.57 1.21 12.19
C ASN A 26 4.11 0.77 12.31
N CYS A 27 3.16 1.70 12.19
CA CYS A 27 1.74 1.39 12.15
C CYS A 27 1.30 0.80 10.80
N ILE A 28 2.17 0.80 9.79
CA ILE A 28 1.95 0.18 8.49
C ILE A 28 2.71 -1.14 8.44
N SER A 29 1.98 -2.25 8.42
CA SER A 29 2.57 -3.59 8.29
C SER A 29 2.28 -4.17 6.91
N TYR A 30 3.31 -4.69 6.24
CA TYR A 30 3.18 -5.33 4.94
C TYR A 30 3.49 -6.83 5.05
N SER A 31 2.51 -7.66 4.73
CA SER A 31 2.69 -9.10 4.53
C SER A 31 2.52 -9.44 3.06
N HIS A 32 3.19 -10.49 2.59
CA HIS A 32 2.99 -10.99 1.23
C HIS A 32 3.11 -12.50 1.21
N ARG A 33 2.40 -13.12 0.27
CA ARG A 33 2.45 -14.56 0.02
C ARG A 33 2.42 -14.82 -1.48
N LEU A 34 3.16 -15.85 -1.90
CA LEU A 34 3.04 -16.41 -3.24
C LEU A 34 1.75 -17.23 -3.31
N ILE A 35 0.95 -16.99 -4.35
CA ILE A 35 -0.18 -17.83 -4.73
C ILE A 35 0.23 -18.62 -5.98
N PRO A 36 0.49 -19.94 -5.84
CA PRO A 36 0.95 -20.76 -6.94
C PRO A 36 -0.06 -20.74 -8.09
N GLY A 37 0.42 -20.54 -9.32
CA GLY A 37 -0.40 -20.46 -10.54
C GLY A 37 -1.13 -19.12 -10.75
N ILE A 38 -1.07 -18.17 -9.81
CA ILE A 38 -1.77 -16.88 -9.92
C ILE A 38 -0.80 -15.70 -9.85
N GLY A 39 0.14 -15.70 -8.90
CA GLY A 39 1.09 -14.60 -8.70
C GLY A 39 1.31 -14.32 -7.22
N TYR A 40 1.56 -13.06 -6.86
CA TYR A 40 1.78 -12.64 -5.48
C TYR A 40 0.58 -11.88 -4.94
N THR A 41 0.29 -12.10 -3.67
CA THR A 41 -0.67 -11.29 -2.91
C THR A 41 0.08 -10.58 -1.80
N ALA A 42 -0.14 -9.28 -1.65
CA ALA A 42 0.34 -8.51 -0.52
C ALA A 42 -0.85 -7.96 0.25
N THR A 43 -0.66 -7.80 1.54
CA THR A 43 -1.63 -7.28 2.48
C THR A 43 -0.96 -6.18 3.28
N VAL A 44 -1.54 -4.99 3.26
CA VAL A 44 -1.12 -3.86 4.08
C VAL A 44 -2.11 -3.69 5.22
N THR A 45 -1.60 -3.66 6.45
CA THR A 45 -2.40 -3.43 7.66
C THR A 45 -2.06 -2.06 8.20
N LEU A 46 -3.07 -1.21 8.25
CA LEU A 46 -3.04 0.13 8.78
C LEU A 46 -3.54 0.09 10.23
N SER A 47 -2.59 0.11 11.16
CA SER A 47 -2.88 0.22 12.60
C SER A 47 -2.91 1.71 12.99
N ASN A 48 -3.64 2.06 14.06
CA ASN A 48 -3.59 3.38 14.69
C ASN A 48 -3.78 4.59 13.73
N PHE A 49 -4.57 4.40 12.68
CA PHE A 49 -4.96 5.43 11.72
C PHE A 49 -6.47 5.33 11.51
N ASN A 50 -7.14 6.40 11.09
CA ASN A 50 -8.58 6.37 10.84
C ASN A 50 -8.87 6.58 9.35
N PRO A 51 -9.41 5.57 8.62
CA PRO A 51 -9.77 4.25 9.09
C PRO A 51 -8.58 3.30 9.26
N SER A 52 -8.62 2.52 10.35
CA SER A 52 -7.73 1.38 10.51
C SER A 52 -8.31 0.23 9.70
N GLY A 53 -7.46 -0.55 9.06
CA GLY A 53 -7.94 -1.54 8.12
C GLY A 53 -6.84 -2.35 7.47
N THR A 54 -7.26 -3.48 6.92
CA THR A 54 -6.39 -4.38 6.18
C THR A 54 -6.79 -4.34 4.72
N TYR A 55 -5.84 -4.02 3.85
CA TYR A 55 -6.06 -3.88 2.42
C TYR A 55 -5.18 -4.86 1.67
N THR A 56 -5.76 -5.57 0.71
CA THR A 56 -5.09 -6.65 -0.01
C THR A 56 -4.98 -6.29 -1.48
N GLY A 57 -3.82 -6.60 -2.08
CA GLY A 57 -3.56 -6.40 -3.50
C GLY A 57 -2.82 -7.57 -4.10
N THR A 58 -3.08 -7.83 -5.38
CA THR A 58 -2.48 -8.90 -6.17
C THR A 58 -1.61 -8.34 -7.28
N GLY A 59 -0.53 -9.04 -7.63
CA GLY A 59 0.33 -8.66 -8.75
C GLY A 59 1.25 -9.79 -9.19
N GLY A 60 1.86 -9.65 -10.38
CA GLY A 60 2.80 -10.64 -10.92
C GLY A 60 4.13 -10.74 -10.17
N SER A 61 4.42 -9.76 -9.29
CA SER A 61 5.62 -9.70 -8.46
C SER A 61 5.26 -9.23 -7.05
N ILE A 62 6.11 -9.53 -6.06
CA ILE A 62 5.94 -9.04 -4.67
C ILE A 62 5.77 -7.51 -4.64
N GLN A 63 6.58 -6.79 -5.42
CA GLN A 63 6.50 -5.33 -5.56
C GLN A 63 5.12 -4.89 -6.05
N ALA A 64 4.66 -5.44 -7.17
CA ALA A 64 3.37 -5.10 -7.78
C ALA A 64 2.19 -5.41 -6.84
N ALA A 65 2.26 -6.53 -6.11
CA ALA A 65 1.24 -6.88 -5.12
C ALA A 65 1.22 -5.87 -3.96
N LYS A 66 2.39 -5.47 -3.45
CA LYS A 66 2.50 -4.45 -2.38
C LYS A 66 1.95 -3.10 -2.82
N GLU A 67 2.19 -2.73 -4.07
CA GLU A 67 1.64 -1.50 -4.62
C GLU A 67 0.13 -1.55 -4.84
N ALA A 68 -0.40 -2.67 -5.31
CA ALA A 68 -1.84 -2.86 -5.38
C ALA A 68 -2.47 -2.74 -3.99
N ALA A 69 -1.86 -3.32 -2.96
CA ALA A 69 -2.34 -3.22 -1.58
C ALA A 69 -2.27 -1.76 -1.06
N ALA A 70 -1.15 -1.08 -1.32
CA ALA A 70 -0.98 0.34 -0.97
C ALA A 70 -1.94 1.26 -1.73
N ARG A 71 -2.29 0.93 -2.97
CA ARG A 71 -3.30 1.64 -3.75
C ARG A 71 -4.65 1.59 -3.04
N VAL A 72 -5.12 0.39 -2.70
CA VAL A 72 -6.42 0.20 -2.04
C VAL A 72 -6.44 0.93 -0.68
N ALA A 73 -5.35 0.87 0.07
CA ALA A 73 -5.18 1.63 1.29
C ALA A 73 -5.30 3.15 1.06
N LEU A 74 -4.60 3.69 0.06
CA LEU A 74 -4.68 5.11 -0.31
C LEU A 74 -6.08 5.50 -0.82
N GLN A 75 -6.79 4.61 -1.50
CA GLN A 75 -8.18 4.84 -1.94
C GLN A 75 -9.13 4.96 -0.76
N ALA A 76 -8.99 4.08 0.23
CA ALA A 76 -9.78 4.15 1.47
C ALA A 76 -9.48 5.43 2.28
N LEU A 77 -8.26 5.95 2.16
CA LEU A 77 -7.84 7.24 2.74
C LEU A 77 -8.24 8.46 1.89
N GLY A 78 -8.88 8.25 0.72
CA GLY A 78 -9.25 9.32 -0.21
C GLY A 78 -8.06 10.02 -0.87
N GLN A 79 -6.87 9.41 -0.85
CA GLN A 79 -5.64 9.98 -1.42
C GLN A 79 -5.47 9.68 -2.91
N VAL A 80 -6.12 8.64 -3.42
CA VAL A 80 -6.11 8.27 -4.84
C VAL A 80 -7.51 7.84 -5.28
N PRO A 81 -7.89 8.05 -6.55
CA PRO A 81 -9.19 7.62 -7.06
C PRO A 81 -9.34 6.10 -7.03
N ALA A 82 -10.57 5.63 -6.75
CA ALA A 82 -11.00 4.23 -6.80
C ALA A 82 -10.73 3.62 -8.20
#